data_AF-A0A8T4E9A7-F1
#
_entry.id   AF-A0A8T4E9A7-F1
#
_cell.length_a   1.000
_cell.length_b   1.000
_cell.length_c   1.000
_cell.angle_alpha   90.00
_cell.angle_beta   90.00
_cell.angle_gamma   90.00
#
_symmetry.space_group_name_H-M   'P 1'
#
loop_
_entity.id
_entity.type
_entity.pdbx_description
1 polymer ?
#
loop_
_entity_poly.entity_id
_entity_poly.type
_entity_poly.pdbx_seq_one_letter_code
_entity_poly.pdbx_strand_id
1 'polypeptide(L)'
;MKQLISYKGAMVLDGRKVLAIILTIILLASSAFVYYALSPGSEDETVFKGGTITEDETWSGAIFVNEFIVVPTGVTLTIDPGTKIMFAPSRDYKNPNTVGFAVNGGTVNAIGTPEEQIWFTSDAETPLNGDWFGIEIHHTNSTVIKYVIVEFSVFGIAQFDSKANISHSIVRWTNSEGIYMERSSPVIEHNLLYCNGYHEIALEQYNHDVQIRNNTFAGGHVPFIVFDSTVTIEGNYFYNYDTPTSPAISVAGTSNATVTGNRFDGFNNDTAILALQPMSILMASNNDFGVGSVTIPELDFDDVSNHVLGYTPGDPEDQYMYVYPAQDETRNVVQRLGQGLGFGWAFEYANGYLWKLGTGDLIRIDPSTGNHTSFSVDTSQISGPRGLCFDGEYFWTHDHTLLKIVKFKVNDTAVTIYGSFDIPEKETGGREGLATDGTYLYIPNRNGSKLFELNKNGTVNREIALPGIDLSGPFTWDGTHFWSSSGRNFFAFNKAGIIEKEAYDVAAGISDITWDGTYLWGLYKTCEQWNDAKMFQVEILSDSLI
;
A
#
# COMPACT_ATOMS: atom_id res chain seq x y z
N MET A 1 -64.66 -16.85 -70.34
CA MET A 1 -64.37 -15.47 -70.78
C MET A 1 -63.33 -14.91 -69.80
N LYS A 2 -62.04 -14.94 -70.16
CA LYS A 2 -60.91 -14.54 -69.30
C LYS A 2 -60.69 -13.02 -69.39
N GLN A 3 -60.60 -12.33 -68.25
CA GLN A 3 -60.18 -10.94 -68.16
C GLN A 3 -58.65 -10.82 -68.28
N LEU A 4 -58.19 -9.82 -69.04
CA LEU A 4 -56.82 -9.32 -69.05
C LEU A 4 -56.82 -7.79 -69.27
N ILE A 5 -56.56 -7.09 -68.18
CA ILE A 5 -55.83 -5.82 -67.93
C ILE A 5 -55.51 -4.91 -69.13
N SER A 6 -55.82 -3.61 -68.98
CA SER A 6 -55.19 -2.50 -69.70
C SER A 6 -54.87 -1.35 -68.72
N TYR A 7 -53.58 -1.12 -68.47
CA TYR A 7 -53.02 0.03 -67.75
C TYR A 7 -52.80 1.21 -68.71
N LYS A 8 -53.17 2.45 -68.33
CA LYS A 8 -52.66 3.68 -68.94
C LYS A 8 -52.47 4.76 -67.88
N GLY A 9 -51.25 5.33 -67.81
CA GLY A 9 -50.97 6.56 -67.09
C GLY A 9 -49.53 6.72 -66.59
N ALA A 10 -48.50 6.52 -67.43
CA ALA A 10 -47.12 6.88 -67.07
C ALA A 10 -46.85 8.33 -67.48
N MET A 11 -46.58 9.19 -66.49
CA MET A 11 -46.19 10.58 -66.66
C MET A 11 -44.72 10.64 -67.10
N VAL A 12 -44.46 10.98 -68.36
CA VAL A 12 -43.09 11.17 -68.88
C VAL A 12 -42.59 12.53 -68.40
N LEU A 13 -41.66 12.53 -67.45
CA LEU A 13 -40.95 13.74 -67.02
C LEU A 13 -39.94 14.15 -68.10
N ASP A 14 -40.02 15.41 -68.53
CA ASP A 14 -39.03 16.07 -69.41
C ASP A 14 -37.62 15.96 -68.80
N GLY A 15 -36.63 15.57 -69.61
CA GLY A 15 -35.25 15.37 -69.19
C GLY A 15 -34.61 16.59 -68.51
N ARG A 16 -35.10 17.80 -68.77
CA ARG A 16 -34.67 19.02 -68.05
C ARG A 16 -35.12 19.04 -66.58
N LYS A 17 -36.31 18.49 -66.28
CA LYS A 17 -36.84 18.39 -64.90
C LYS A 17 -36.12 17.30 -64.11
N VAL A 18 -35.77 16.19 -64.76
CA VAL A 18 -34.98 15.11 -64.13
C VAL A 18 -33.59 15.61 -63.75
N LEU A 19 -32.93 16.35 -64.65
CA LEU A 19 -31.62 16.94 -64.37
C LEU A 19 -31.66 17.97 -63.23
N ALA A 20 -32.71 18.80 -63.18
CA ALA A 20 -32.90 19.77 -62.09
C ALA A 20 -33.11 19.08 -60.73
N ILE A 21 -33.87 17.99 -60.69
CA ILE A 21 -34.09 17.21 -59.46
C ILE A 21 -32.76 16.57 -59.00
N ILE A 22 -31.99 15.98 -59.91
CA ILE A 22 -30.69 15.36 -59.58
C ILE A 22 -29.72 16.42 -59.05
N LEU A 23 -29.61 17.58 -59.71
CA LEU A 23 -28.75 18.67 -59.24
C LEU A 23 -29.16 19.21 -57.87
N THR A 24 -30.47 19.28 -57.59
CA THR A 24 -30.98 19.73 -56.29
C THR A 24 -30.70 18.71 -55.19
N ILE A 25 -30.82 17.41 -55.48
CA ILE A 25 -30.47 16.33 -54.54
C ILE A 25 -28.96 16.32 -54.26
N ILE A 26 -28.12 16.52 -55.29
CA ILE A 26 -26.67 16.63 -55.13
C ILE A 26 -26.31 17.88 -54.30
N LEU A 27 -26.96 19.02 -54.53
CA LEU A 27 -26.74 20.23 -53.73
C LEU A 27 -27.14 20.00 -52.27
N LEU A 28 -28.31 19.40 -52.02
CA LEU A 28 -28.80 19.11 -50.66
C LEU A 28 -27.91 18.08 -49.94
N ALA A 29 -27.47 17.04 -50.63
CA ALA A 29 -26.52 16.05 -50.11
C ALA A 29 -25.15 16.68 -49.81
N SER A 30 -24.68 17.59 -50.67
CA SER A 30 -23.43 18.32 -50.44
C SER A 30 -23.55 19.31 -49.28
N SER A 31 -24.71 19.96 -49.08
CA SER A 31 -24.94 20.83 -47.94
C SER A 31 -25.06 20.06 -46.63
N ALA A 32 -25.66 18.87 -46.63
CA ALA A 32 -25.71 18.00 -45.46
C ALA A 32 -24.33 17.44 -45.10
N PHE A 33 -23.52 17.09 -46.10
CA PHE A 33 -22.14 16.63 -45.90
C PHE A 33 -21.24 17.77 -45.39
N VAL A 34 -21.38 18.98 -45.92
CA VAL A 34 -20.66 20.17 -45.43
C VAL A 34 -21.14 20.55 -44.02
N TYR A 35 -22.42 20.38 -43.68
CA TYR A 35 -22.93 20.63 -42.33
C TYR A 35 -22.45 19.58 -41.31
N TYR A 36 -22.35 18.31 -41.69
CA TYR A 36 -21.75 17.25 -40.85
C TYR A 36 -20.22 17.37 -40.74
N ALA A 37 -19.55 17.84 -41.79
CA ALA A 37 -18.10 18.06 -41.80
C ALA A 37 -17.68 19.38 -41.11
N LEU A 38 -18.60 20.33 -40.95
CA LEU A 38 -18.38 21.62 -40.28
C LEU A 38 -19.09 21.74 -38.93
N SER A 39 -19.87 20.75 -38.49
CA SER A 39 -20.25 20.71 -37.09
C SER A 39 -18.98 20.46 -36.30
N PRO A 40 -18.54 21.38 -35.42
CA PRO A 40 -17.55 20.99 -34.44
C PRO A 40 -18.15 19.79 -33.71
N GLY A 41 -17.47 18.64 -33.74
CA GLY A 41 -17.78 17.59 -32.79
C GLY A 41 -17.73 18.27 -31.42
N SER A 42 -18.76 18.09 -30.60
CA SER A 42 -18.67 18.46 -29.20
C SER A 42 -17.52 17.64 -28.63
N GLU A 43 -16.35 18.24 -28.48
CA GLU A 43 -15.34 17.71 -27.57
C GLU A 43 -16.04 17.71 -26.21
N ASP A 44 -16.37 16.52 -25.71
CA ASP A 44 -16.89 16.37 -24.35
C ASP A 44 -15.91 17.06 -23.42
N GLU A 45 -16.41 18.02 -22.64
CA GLU A 45 -15.59 18.77 -21.69
C GLU A 45 -14.94 17.78 -20.71
N THR A 46 -13.62 17.84 -20.58
CA THR A 46 -12.88 16.98 -19.67
C THR A 46 -13.38 17.19 -18.24
N VAL A 47 -13.88 16.14 -17.60
CA VAL A 47 -14.42 16.21 -16.23
C VAL A 47 -13.29 15.98 -15.23
N PHE A 48 -12.95 17.03 -14.47
CA PHE A 48 -12.02 16.95 -13.35
C PHE A 48 -12.75 16.84 -12.02
N LYS A 49 -12.25 15.98 -11.12
CA LYS A 49 -12.77 15.78 -9.77
C LYS A 49 -11.64 15.85 -8.75
N GLY A 50 -11.96 16.35 -7.57
CA GLY A 50 -11.00 16.60 -6.50
C GLY A 50 -11.68 17.04 -5.21
N GLY A 51 -11.08 16.74 -4.06
CA GLY A 51 -11.53 17.18 -2.75
C GLY A 51 -12.73 16.41 -2.20
N THR A 52 -13.39 17.00 -1.21
CA THR A 52 -14.54 16.40 -0.53
C THR A 52 -15.82 16.58 -1.34
N ILE A 53 -16.52 15.47 -1.61
CA ILE A 53 -17.85 15.48 -2.24
C ILE A 53 -18.88 15.99 -1.21
N THR A 54 -19.59 17.06 -1.53
CA THR A 54 -20.47 17.77 -0.57
C THR A 54 -21.94 17.36 -0.62
N GLU A 55 -22.36 16.70 -1.70
CA GLU A 55 -23.73 16.24 -1.90
C GLU A 55 -23.73 14.97 -2.76
N ASP A 56 -24.84 14.24 -2.74
CA ASP A 56 -24.98 13.03 -3.55
C ASP A 56 -24.77 13.36 -5.04
N GLU A 57 -23.89 12.62 -5.71
CA GLU A 57 -23.63 12.81 -7.12
C GLU A 57 -23.44 11.48 -7.86
N THR A 58 -23.51 11.55 -9.19
CA THR A 58 -23.33 10.40 -10.08
C THR A 58 -22.21 10.69 -11.07
N TRP A 59 -21.26 9.77 -11.19
CA TRP A 59 -20.16 9.86 -12.16
C TRP A 59 -20.39 8.90 -13.31
N SER A 60 -20.06 9.35 -14.51
CA SER A 60 -20.18 8.61 -15.76
C SER A 60 -19.10 9.07 -16.75
N GLY A 61 -18.61 8.17 -17.61
CA GLY A 61 -17.63 8.52 -18.65
C GLY A 61 -16.20 8.63 -18.13
N ALA A 62 -15.43 9.58 -18.66
CA ALA A 62 -14.02 9.78 -18.32
C ALA A 62 -13.87 10.86 -17.23
N ILE A 63 -13.35 10.46 -16.06
CA ILE A 63 -13.16 11.32 -14.89
C ILE A 63 -11.66 11.40 -14.57
N PHE A 64 -11.12 12.61 -14.50
CA PHE A 64 -9.72 12.87 -14.17
C PHE A 64 -9.62 13.38 -12.73
N VAL A 65 -8.79 12.73 -11.91
CA VAL A 65 -8.62 13.05 -10.48
C VAL A 65 -7.25 13.67 -10.26
N ASN A 66 -7.22 14.94 -9.86
CA ASN A 66 -5.99 15.71 -9.62
C ASN A 66 -5.83 16.20 -8.17
N GLU A 67 -6.82 15.93 -7.33
CA GLU A 67 -6.81 16.14 -5.89
C GLU A 67 -7.48 14.94 -5.20
N PHE A 68 -7.07 14.62 -3.99
CA PHE A 68 -7.58 13.48 -3.23
C PHE A 68 -9.11 13.54 -3.07
N ILE A 69 -9.81 12.46 -3.38
CA ILE A 69 -11.27 12.38 -3.28
C ILE A 69 -11.66 11.92 -1.87
N VAL A 70 -12.65 12.60 -1.28
CA VAL A 70 -13.27 12.18 -0.01
C VAL A 70 -14.79 12.09 -0.17
N VAL A 71 -15.35 10.91 0.09
CA VAL A 71 -16.79 10.67 0.21
C VAL A 71 -17.15 10.64 1.70
N PRO A 72 -17.65 11.74 2.28
CA PRO A 72 -17.88 11.83 3.72
C PRO A 72 -19.19 11.15 4.14
N THR A 73 -19.36 11.03 5.47
CA THR A 73 -20.57 10.47 6.08
C THR A 73 -21.83 11.19 5.61
N GLY A 74 -22.84 10.42 5.21
CA GLY A 74 -24.13 10.94 4.75
C GLY A 74 -24.17 11.35 3.27
N VAL A 75 -23.05 11.24 2.55
CA VAL A 75 -22.98 11.46 1.09
C VAL A 75 -22.88 10.12 0.36
N THR A 76 -23.58 10.02 -0.77
CA THR A 76 -23.58 8.89 -1.68
C THR A 76 -22.96 9.28 -3.02
N LEU A 77 -21.89 8.60 -3.41
CA LEU A 77 -21.39 8.64 -4.78
C LEU A 77 -21.87 7.39 -5.53
N THR A 78 -22.59 7.60 -6.64
CA THR A 78 -22.92 6.53 -7.59
C THR A 78 -21.97 6.61 -8.78
N ILE A 79 -21.39 5.48 -9.18
CA ILE A 79 -20.52 5.41 -10.36
C ILE A 79 -21.18 4.48 -11.37
N ASP A 80 -21.56 5.02 -12.51
CA ASP A 80 -22.27 4.28 -13.55
C ASP A 80 -21.34 3.29 -14.27
N PRO A 81 -21.86 2.18 -14.83
CA PRO A 81 -21.10 1.23 -15.63
C PRO A 81 -20.25 1.90 -16.73
N GLY A 82 -19.07 1.34 -16.98
CA GLY A 82 -18.13 1.82 -18.00
C GLY A 82 -17.37 3.10 -17.65
N THR A 83 -17.59 3.69 -16.46
CA THR A 83 -16.86 4.88 -16.01
C THR A 83 -15.37 4.57 -15.85
N LYS A 84 -14.52 5.49 -16.31
CA LYS A 84 -13.06 5.44 -16.13
C LYS A 84 -12.61 6.60 -15.25
N ILE A 85 -12.06 6.28 -14.09
CA ILE A 85 -11.54 7.22 -13.10
C ILE A 85 -10.01 7.12 -13.16
N MET A 86 -9.38 8.20 -13.62
CA MET A 86 -7.96 8.26 -13.93
C MET A 86 -7.27 9.22 -12.97
N PHE A 87 -6.35 8.70 -12.16
CA PHE A 87 -5.69 9.44 -11.10
C PHE A 87 -4.34 9.99 -11.58
N ALA A 88 -4.07 11.26 -11.27
CA ALA A 88 -2.81 11.91 -11.60
C ALA A 88 -1.63 11.19 -10.90
N PRO A 89 -0.56 10.83 -11.64
CA PRO A 89 0.57 10.10 -11.07
C PRO A 89 1.44 10.99 -10.18
N SER A 90 1.99 10.44 -9.09
CA SER A 90 2.97 11.10 -8.22
C SER A 90 4.29 10.35 -8.15
N ARG A 91 5.25 10.75 -9.01
CA ARG A 91 6.57 10.08 -9.16
C ARG A 91 7.77 10.92 -8.70
N ASP A 92 7.56 12.18 -8.31
CA ASP A 92 8.64 13.03 -7.78
C ASP A 92 8.81 12.79 -6.28
N TYR A 93 9.89 12.12 -5.90
CA TYR A 93 10.22 11.86 -4.49
C TYR A 93 10.44 13.14 -3.67
N LYS A 94 10.79 14.28 -4.32
CA LYS A 94 11.02 15.55 -3.63
C LYS A 94 9.73 16.26 -3.27
N ASN A 95 8.72 16.15 -4.14
CA ASN A 95 7.42 16.80 -4.02
C ASN A 95 6.29 15.80 -4.31
N PRO A 96 6.15 14.75 -3.49
CA PRO A 96 5.08 13.78 -3.69
C PRO A 96 3.72 14.47 -3.49
N ASN A 97 2.80 14.23 -4.41
CA ASN A 97 1.41 14.68 -4.34
C ASN A 97 0.49 13.54 -4.77
N THR A 98 0.63 12.39 -4.10
CA THR A 98 -0.14 11.19 -4.40
C THR A 98 -1.61 11.45 -4.11
N VAL A 99 -2.45 11.36 -5.14
CA VAL A 99 -3.90 11.45 -5.01
C VAL A 99 -4.50 10.05 -4.82
N GLY A 100 -5.67 9.99 -4.22
CA GLY A 100 -6.36 8.73 -3.90
C GLY A 100 -7.85 8.94 -3.73
N PHE A 101 -8.50 7.91 -3.21
CA PHE A 101 -9.94 7.88 -3.06
C PHE A 101 -10.32 7.33 -1.68
N ALA A 102 -10.88 8.16 -0.80
CA ALA A 102 -11.30 7.74 0.54
C ALA A 102 -12.83 7.82 0.72
N VAL A 103 -13.41 6.79 1.32
CA VAL A 103 -14.79 6.75 1.81
C VAL A 103 -14.77 6.83 3.32
N ASN A 104 -15.20 7.96 3.89
CA ASN A 104 -15.14 8.22 5.33
C ASN A 104 -16.55 8.21 5.94
N GLY A 105 -17.10 7.01 6.15
CA GLY A 105 -18.46 6.77 6.60
C GLY A 105 -19.54 7.07 5.55
N GLY A 106 -19.13 7.46 4.33
CA GLY A 106 -20.01 7.66 3.18
C GLY A 106 -20.44 6.36 2.51
N THR A 107 -21.14 6.49 1.38
CA THR A 107 -21.55 5.36 0.54
C THR A 107 -21.00 5.51 -0.86
N VAL A 108 -20.37 4.46 -1.38
CA VAL A 108 -20.00 4.37 -2.80
C VAL A 108 -20.69 3.18 -3.44
N ASN A 109 -21.47 3.45 -4.47
CA ASN A 109 -22.07 2.43 -5.32
C ASN A 109 -21.30 2.36 -6.64
N ALA A 110 -20.23 1.56 -6.66
CA ALA A 110 -19.46 1.26 -7.86
C ALA A 110 -19.91 -0.10 -8.40
N ILE A 111 -20.94 -0.10 -9.24
CA ILE A 111 -21.58 -1.31 -9.74
C ILE A 111 -21.58 -1.26 -11.27
N GLY A 112 -20.54 -1.83 -11.88
CA GLY A 112 -20.46 -2.00 -13.32
C GLY A 112 -21.29 -3.18 -13.83
N THR A 113 -20.96 -3.64 -15.03
CA THR A 113 -21.47 -4.89 -15.61
C THR A 113 -20.30 -5.71 -16.16
N PRO A 114 -20.49 -7.01 -16.49
CA PRO A 114 -19.44 -7.80 -17.13
C PRO A 114 -18.86 -7.15 -18.40
N GLU A 115 -19.70 -6.47 -19.18
CA GLU A 115 -19.31 -5.82 -20.44
C GLU A 115 -18.83 -4.37 -20.26
N GLU A 116 -19.24 -3.70 -19.18
CA GLU A 116 -18.94 -2.29 -18.89
C GLU A 116 -18.42 -2.14 -17.45
N GLN A 117 -17.25 -2.72 -17.20
CA GLN A 117 -16.56 -2.60 -15.91
C GLN A 117 -16.16 -1.13 -15.63
N ILE A 118 -16.15 -0.75 -14.36
CA ILE A 118 -15.67 0.56 -13.89
C ILE A 118 -14.17 0.49 -13.65
N TRP A 119 -13.41 1.49 -14.10
CA TRP A 119 -11.95 1.51 -13.98
C TRP A 119 -11.49 2.54 -12.96
N PHE A 120 -10.63 2.13 -12.03
CA PHE A 120 -9.80 3.01 -11.20
C PHE A 120 -8.34 2.76 -11.62
N THR A 121 -7.74 3.72 -12.31
CA THR A 121 -6.46 3.54 -13.00
C THR A 121 -5.64 4.84 -13.03
N SER A 122 -4.42 4.78 -13.55
CA SER A 122 -3.53 5.94 -13.71
C SER A 122 -3.94 6.80 -14.92
N ASP A 123 -3.74 8.12 -14.81
CA ASP A 123 -3.82 9.07 -15.92
C ASP A 123 -2.51 9.16 -16.74
N ALA A 124 -1.49 8.38 -16.39
CA ALA A 124 -0.23 8.38 -17.12
C ALA A 124 -0.36 7.70 -18.49
N GLU A 125 0.32 8.24 -19.52
CA GLU A 125 0.46 7.59 -20.83
C GLU A 125 1.17 6.22 -20.73
N THR A 126 2.09 6.09 -19.77
CA THR A 126 2.74 4.83 -19.40
C THR A 126 2.54 4.61 -17.90
N PRO A 127 1.44 3.96 -17.50
CA PRO A 127 1.12 3.67 -16.10
C PRO A 127 2.19 2.82 -15.41
N LEU A 128 2.43 3.10 -14.14
CA LEU A 128 3.28 2.30 -13.26
C LEU A 128 2.53 2.00 -11.97
N ASN A 129 2.83 0.86 -11.33
CA ASN A 129 2.42 0.62 -9.94
C ASN A 129 2.81 1.80 -9.05
N GLY A 130 1.92 2.18 -8.14
CA GLY A 130 2.15 3.29 -7.22
C GLY A 130 1.91 4.69 -7.80
N ASP A 131 1.32 4.83 -8.99
CA ASP A 131 1.00 6.15 -9.56
C ASP A 131 0.03 6.94 -8.68
N TRP A 132 -0.94 6.25 -8.08
CA TRP A 132 -1.94 6.82 -7.18
C TRP A 132 -2.08 5.97 -5.93
N PHE A 133 -2.70 6.52 -4.88
CA PHE A 133 -2.67 5.92 -3.56
C PHE A 133 -3.44 4.58 -3.49
N GLY A 134 -4.66 4.55 -4.03
CA GLY A 134 -5.59 3.45 -3.86
C GLY A 134 -6.96 3.90 -3.38
N ILE A 135 -7.82 2.92 -3.10
CA ILE A 135 -9.16 3.14 -2.53
C ILE A 135 -9.11 2.78 -1.04
N GLU A 136 -9.42 3.75 -0.17
CA GLU A 136 -9.58 3.52 1.26
C GLU A 136 -11.05 3.61 1.68
N ILE A 137 -11.50 2.67 2.50
CA ILE A 137 -12.88 2.60 2.97
C ILE A 137 -12.87 2.53 4.49
N HIS A 138 -13.42 3.55 5.13
CA HIS A 138 -13.42 3.69 6.58
C HIS A 138 -14.85 3.80 7.13
N HIS A 139 -15.11 3.07 8.23
CA HIS A 139 -16.31 3.21 9.05
C HIS A 139 -17.64 3.10 8.28
N THR A 140 -17.72 2.24 7.26
CA THR A 140 -18.94 2.09 6.45
C THR A 140 -19.27 0.64 6.13
N ASN A 141 -20.57 0.36 6.03
CA ASN A 141 -21.12 -0.94 5.67
C ASN A 141 -22.05 -0.86 4.45
N SER A 142 -22.10 0.29 3.76
CA SER A 142 -22.99 0.54 2.63
C SER A 142 -22.28 0.54 1.27
N THR A 143 -20.96 0.67 1.26
CA THR A 143 -20.16 0.67 0.02
C THR A 143 -20.15 -0.70 -0.66
N VAL A 144 -20.36 -0.71 -1.98
CA VAL A 144 -20.35 -1.90 -2.83
C VAL A 144 -19.41 -1.69 -4.00
N ILE A 145 -18.53 -2.66 -4.22
CA ILE A 145 -17.60 -2.71 -5.36
C ILE A 145 -17.93 -3.96 -6.16
N LYS A 146 -18.44 -3.79 -7.38
CA LYS A 146 -18.82 -4.89 -8.26
C LYS A 146 -18.53 -4.58 -9.73
N TYR A 147 -17.90 -5.52 -10.44
CA TYR A 147 -17.45 -5.31 -11.82
C TYR A 147 -16.54 -4.08 -11.94
N VAL A 148 -15.54 -4.03 -11.07
CA VAL A 148 -14.55 -2.95 -11.00
C VAL A 148 -13.16 -3.48 -11.33
N ILE A 149 -12.35 -2.67 -12.01
CA ILE A 149 -10.93 -2.90 -12.23
C ILE A 149 -10.15 -1.86 -11.43
N VAL A 150 -9.23 -2.31 -10.58
CA VAL A 150 -8.31 -1.44 -9.82
C VAL A 150 -6.88 -1.81 -10.19
N GLU A 151 -6.12 -0.83 -10.69
CA GLU A 151 -4.76 -1.06 -11.19
C GLU A 151 -3.83 0.16 -11.02
N PHE A 152 -2.52 -0.10 -11.01
CA PHE A 152 -1.44 0.90 -10.96
C PHE A 152 -1.40 1.78 -9.69
N SER A 153 -2.00 1.32 -8.59
CA SER A 153 -2.04 2.03 -7.31
C SER A 153 -0.93 1.59 -6.35
N VAL A 154 -0.78 2.28 -5.21
CA VAL A 154 0.06 1.82 -4.10
C VAL A 154 -0.62 0.63 -3.39
N PHE A 155 -1.87 0.83 -2.93
CA PHE A 155 -2.77 -0.22 -2.44
C PHE A 155 -3.95 -0.35 -3.39
N GLY A 156 -4.51 -1.54 -3.61
CA GLY A 156 -5.72 -1.68 -4.42
C GLY A 156 -6.95 -1.14 -3.70
N ILE A 157 -7.53 -1.96 -2.82
CA ILE A 157 -8.70 -1.61 -2.01
C ILE A 157 -8.40 -1.95 -0.54
N ALA A 158 -8.28 -0.93 0.30
CA ALA A 158 -8.07 -1.06 1.74
C ALA A 158 -9.35 -0.71 2.50
N GLN A 159 -9.74 -1.51 3.49
CA GLN A 159 -10.89 -1.21 4.35
C GLN A 159 -10.59 -1.32 5.84
N PHE A 160 -11.12 -0.38 6.61
CA PHE A 160 -10.88 -0.23 8.04
C PHE A 160 -12.22 -0.05 8.76
N ASP A 161 -12.47 -0.88 9.77
CA ASP A 161 -13.68 -0.80 10.60
C ASP A 161 -14.96 -0.80 9.74
N SER A 162 -14.99 -1.64 8.69
CA SER A 162 -15.95 -1.58 7.59
C SER A 162 -16.49 -2.96 7.16
N LYS A 163 -17.51 -2.93 6.30
CA LYS A 163 -18.08 -4.08 5.61
C LYS A 163 -18.37 -3.74 4.15
N ALA A 164 -17.31 -3.48 3.38
CA ALA A 164 -17.43 -3.27 1.95
C ALA A 164 -17.26 -4.59 1.21
N ASN A 165 -18.34 -5.06 0.57
CA ASN A 165 -18.29 -6.28 -0.22
C ASN A 165 -17.67 -5.99 -1.59
N ILE A 166 -16.75 -6.87 -2.00
CA ILE A 166 -16.01 -6.76 -3.27
C ILE A 166 -16.30 -8.03 -4.07
N SER A 167 -16.89 -7.89 -5.24
CA SER A 167 -17.21 -9.05 -6.07
C SER A 167 -17.07 -8.84 -7.55
N HIS A 168 -16.85 -9.92 -8.31
CA HIS A 168 -16.81 -9.87 -9.78
C HIS A 168 -15.83 -8.82 -10.33
N SER A 169 -14.74 -8.58 -9.61
CA SER A 169 -13.81 -7.46 -9.85
C SER A 169 -12.39 -7.96 -10.10
N ILE A 170 -11.56 -7.08 -10.67
CA ILE A 170 -10.15 -7.32 -10.96
C ILE A 170 -9.30 -6.36 -10.12
N VAL A 171 -8.30 -6.90 -9.42
CA VAL A 171 -7.28 -6.08 -8.75
C VAL A 171 -5.90 -6.58 -9.15
N ARG A 172 -5.10 -5.71 -9.77
CA ARG A 172 -3.80 -6.09 -10.34
C ARG A 172 -2.78 -4.97 -10.33
N TRP A 173 -1.50 -5.32 -10.40
CA TRP A 173 -0.41 -4.38 -10.61
C TRP A 173 -0.39 -3.22 -9.59
N THR A 174 -0.80 -3.52 -8.36
CA THR A 174 -0.66 -2.61 -7.23
C THR A 174 0.73 -2.77 -6.63
N ASN A 175 1.27 -1.69 -6.05
CA ASN A 175 2.63 -1.68 -5.51
C ASN A 175 2.78 -2.56 -4.26
N SER A 176 1.69 -2.78 -3.54
CA SER A 176 1.66 -3.45 -2.24
C SER A 176 0.53 -4.50 -2.23
N GLU A 177 -0.48 -4.34 -1.36
CA GLU A 177 -1.61 -5.26 -1.23
C GLU A 177 -2.73 -4.92 -2.23
N GLY A 178 -3.24 -5.95 -2.90
CA GLY A 178 -4.43 -5.85 -3.74
C GLY A 178 -5.66 -5.50 -2.91
N ILE A 179 -6.01 -6.34 -1.94
CA ILE A 179 -7.08 -6.06 -0.99
C ILE A 179 -6.55 -6.15 0.44
N TYR A 180 -6.64 -5.06 1.19
CA TYR A 180 -6.22 -4.98 2.59
C TYR A 180 -7.42 -4.76 3.52
N MET A 181 -7.41 -5.35 4.71
CA MET A 181 -8.46 -5.09 5.69
C MET A 181 -8.03 -5.19 7.14
N GLU A 182 -8.56 -4.27 7.96
CA GLU A 182 -8.48 -4.27 9.42
C GLU A 182 -9.83 -4.09 10.09
N ARG A 183 -10.06 -4.80 11.20
CA ARG A 183 -11.29 -4.71 12.03
C ARG A 183 -12.58 -4.77 11.21
N SER A 184 -12.56 -5.48 10.08
CA SER A 184 -13.60 -5.48 9.06
C SER A 184 -14.25 -6.85 8.92
N SER A 185 -15.40 -6.91 8.23
CA SER A 185 -16.20 -8.14 8.04
C SER A 185 -16.76 -8.35 6.61
N PRO A 186 -15.97 -8.12 5.54
CA PRO A 186 -16.48 -8.17 4.17
C PRO A 186 -16.72 -9.59 3.66
N VAL A 187 -17.50 -9.65 2.58
CA VAL A 187 -17.52 -10.79 1.64
C VAL A 187 -16.71 -10.39 0.42
N ILE A 188 -15.69 -11.19 0.11
CA ILE A 188 -14.83 -11.05 -1.08
C ILE A 188 -15.05 -12.28 -1.96
N GLU A 189 -15.74 -12.10 -3.10
CA GLU A 189 -16.16 -13.24 -3.91
C GLU A 189 -16.09 -13.07 -5.42
N HIS A 190 -15.79 -14.14 -6.15
CA HIS A 190 -15.79 -14.12 -7.62
C HIS A 190 -14.85 -13.07 -8.22
N ASN A 191 -13.73 -12.74 -7.57
CA ASN A 191 -12.75 -11.78 -8.08
C ASN A 191 -11.59 -12.48 -8.78
N LEU A 192 -10.91 -11.74 -9.65
CA LEU A 192 -9.62 -12.09 -10.23
C LEU A 192 -8.54 -11.18 -9.61
N LEU A 193 -7.62 -11.76 -8.86
CA LEU A 193 -6.57 -11.04 -8.13
C LEU A 193 -5.21 -11.56 -8.58
N TYR A 194 -4.36 -10.69 -9.08
CA TYR A 194 -3.08 -11.15 -9.61
C TYR A 194 -2.00 -10.07 -9.72
N CYS A 195 -0.76 -10.55 -9.65
CA CYS A 195 0.43 -9.76 -9.89
C CYS A 195 0.42 -8.43 -9.12
N ASN A 196 -0.01 -8.48 -7.86
CA ASN A 196 0.15 -7.39 -6.91
C ASN A 196 1.51 -7.51 -6.19
N GLY A 197 2.04 -6.38 -5.72
CA GLY A 197 3.43 -6.27 -5.29
C GLY A 197 3.79 -7.02 -4.02
N TYR A 198 2.79 -7.36 -3.21
CA TYR A 198 3.00 -8.21 -2.06
C TYR A 198 1.92 -9.28 -1.88
N HIS A 199 0.76 -8.88 -1.36
CA HIS A 199 -0.38 -9.77 -1.14
C HIS A 199 -1.51 -9.50 -2.12
N GLU A 200 -2.18 -10.55 -2.59
CA GLU A 200 -3.47 -10.39 -3.27
C GLU A 200 -4.56 -10.02 -2.27
N ILE A 201 -4.58 -10.68 -1.11
CA ILE A 201 -5.42 -10.32 0.04
C ILE A 201 -4.61 -10.40 1.34
N ALA A 202 -4.69 -9.35 2.16
CA ALA A 202 -4.16 -9.32 3.52
C ALA A 202 -5.26 -8.97 4.52
N LEU A 203 -5.45 -9.85 5.51
CA LEU A 203 -6.30 -9.62 6.68
C LEU A 203 -5.39 -9.37 7.88
N GLU A 204 -5.38 -8.15 8.41
CA GLU A 204 -4.59 -7.81 9.59
C GLU A 204 -5.45 -7.24 10.71
N GLN A 205 -5.03 -7.42 11.96
CA GLN A 205 -5.61 -6.74 13.13
C GLN A 205 -7.15 -6.92 13.29
N TYR A 206 -7.57 -8.12 13.72
CA TYR A 206 -8.90 -8.34 14.29
C TYR A 206 -10.09 -8.26 13.32
N ASN A 207 -9.91 -8.71 12.08
CA ASN A 207 -11.05 -8.95 11.19
C ASN A 207 -11.91 -10.12 11.70
N HIS A 208 -13.21 -10.05 11.45
CA HIS A 208 -14.16 -11.04 11.93
C HIS A 208 -15.24 -11.35 10.91
N ASP A 209 -15.75 -12.59 10.91
CA ASP A 209 -16.82 -13.05 10.02
C ASP A 209 -16.50 -12.88 8.51
N VAL A 210 -15.21 -12.78 8.15
CA VAL A 210 -14.77 -12.59 6.77
C VAL A 210 -15.02 -13.84 5.94
N GLN A 211 -15.58 -13.66 4.73
CA GLN A 211 -15.79 -14.74 3.77
C GLN A 211 -15.01 -14.46 2.49
N ILE A 212 -14.07 -15.34 2.16
CA ILE A 212 -13.29 -15.31 0.93
C ILE A 212 -13.72 -16.51 0.08
N ARG A 213 -14.51 -16.28 -0.96
CA ARG A 213 -15.08 -17.40 -1.72
C ARG A 213 -15.05 -17.28 -3.23
N ASN A 214 -14.73 -18.37 -3.90
CA ASN A 214 -14.76 -18.47 -5.36
C ASN A 214 -13.92 -17.41 -6.08
N ASN A 215 -12.82 -16.94 -5.47
CA ASN A 215 -11.88 -16.03 -6.14
C ASN A 215 -10.79 -16.82 -6.87
N THR A 216 -10.23 -16.19 -7.90
CA THR A 216 -9.10 -16.69 -8.67
C THR A 216 -7.87 -15.83 -8.37
N PHE A 217 -6.82 -16.47 -7.86
CA PHE A 217 -5.52 -15.88 -7.53
C PHE A 217 -4.50 -16.37 -8.58
N ALA A 218 -3.88 -15.45 -9.32
CA ALA A 218 -3.13 -15.80 -10.54
C ALA A 218 -1.73 -15.16 -10.62
N GLY A 219 -0.76 -15.67 -9.88
CA GLY A 219 0.60 -15.13 -9.84
C GLY A 219 0.72 -13.82 -9.05
N GLY A 220 1.95 -13.36 -8.89
CA GLY A 220 2.33 -12.42 -7.82
C GLY A 220 3.39 -13.06 -6.92
N HIS A 221 3.60 -12.47 -5.74
CA HIS A 221 4.60 -12.95 -4.77
C HIS A 221 3.98 -13.88 -3.72
N VAL A 222 3.09 -13.35 -2.88
CA VAL A 222 2.42 -14.11 -1.80
C VAL A 222 0.91 -13.91 -1.96
N PRO A 223 0.08 -14.94 -2.13
CA PRO A 223 -1.33 -14.68 -2.43
C PRO A 223 -2.09 -14.14 -1.22
N PHE A 224 -2.00 -14.81 -0.07
CA PHE A 224 -2.93 -14.58 1.03
C PHE A 224 -2.24 -14.64 2.40
N ILE A 225 -2.45 -13.61 3.23
CA ILE A 225 -2.10 -13.65 4.65
C ILE A 225 -3.28 -13.34 5.58
N VAL A 226 -3.34 -14.05 6.71
CA VAL A 226 -4.28 -13.85 7.82
C VAL A 226 -3.48 -13.61 9.10
N PHE A 227 -3.65 -12.45 9.71
CA PHE A 227 -3.01 -12.06 10.96
C PHE A 227 -4.04 -11.56 11.98
N ASP A 228 -4.01 -12.12 13.18
CA ASP A 228 -4.94 -11.85 14.28
C ASP A 228 -6.42 -11.75 13.89
N SER A 229 -6.88 -12.58 12.95
CA SER A 229 -8.20 -12.44 12.32
C SER A 229 -8.99 -13.76 12.23
N THR A 230 -10.30 -13.69 12.02
CA THR A 230 -11.14 -14.88 11.75
C THR A 230 -11.70 -14.86 10.33
N VAL A 231 -11.59 -15.99 9.62
CA VAL A 231 -11.91 -16.07 8.19
C VAL A 231 -12.36 -17.47 7.75
N THR A 232 -13.31 -17.52 6.81
CA THR A 232 -13.60 -18.71 6.00
C THR A 232 -13.11 -18.50 4.57
N ILE A 233 -12.29 -19.43 4.08
CA ILE A 233 -11.69 -19.44 2.75
C ILE A 233 -12.20 -20.67 2.00
N GLU A 234 -13.08 -20.47 1.01
CA GLU A 234 -13.81 -21.56 0.34
C GLU A 234 -13.87 -21.44 -1.19
N GLY A 235 -13.64 -22.54 -1.91
CA GLY A 235 -13.90 -22.57 -3.35
C GLY A 235 -12.92 -21.74 -4.20
N ASN A 236 -11.84 -21.23 -3.62
CA ASN A 236 -10.89 -20.37 -4.34
C ASN A 236 -9.90 -21.20 -5.16
N TYR A 237 -9.34 -20.59 -6.20
CA TYR A 237 -8.34 -21.19 -7.07
C TYR A 237 -7.04 -20.38 -7.07
N PHE A 238 -5.93 -21.02 -6.72
CA PHE A 238 -4.60 -20.42 -6.66
C PHE A 238 -3.70 -21.08 -7.69
N TYR A 239 -3.07 -20.30 -8.57
CA TYR A 239 -2.14 -20.82 -9.57
C TYR A 239 -1.09 -19.78 -9.99
N ASN A 240 -0.02 -20.27 -10.64
CA ASN A 240 1.03 -19.44 -11.23
C ASN A 240 1.90 -18.64 -10.22
N TYR A 241 2.09 -19.16 -9.01
CA TYR A 241 2.98 -18.58 -7.99
C TYR A 241 4.31 -19.32 -7.88
N ASP A 242 5.35 -18.63 -7.43
CA ASP A 242 6.64 -19.24 -7.07
C ASP A 242 6.56 -19.87 -5.66
N THR A 243 6.20 -21.14 -5.62
CA THR A 243 5.83 -21.86 -4.39
C THR A 243 6.96 -22.26 -3.41
N PRO A 244 8.25 -22.32 -3.77
CA PRO A 244 9.34 -22.60 -2.83
C PRO A 244 9.56 -21.54 -1.76
N THR A 245 9.13 -20.29 -2.00
CA THR A 245 9.40 -19.15 -1.13
C THR A 245 8.13 -18.52 -0.55
N SER A 246 6.96 -18.81 -1.12
CA SER A 246 5.71 -18.15 -0.75
C SER A 246 4.57 -19.15 -0.61
N PRO A 247 4.06 -19.39 0.61
CA PRO A 247 2.90 -20.24 0.75
C PRO A 247 1.65 -19.58 0.17
N ALA A 248 0.68 -20.37 -0.31
CA ALA A 248 -0.54 -19.78 -0.88
C ALA A 248 -1.37 -19.02 0.18
N ILE A 249 -1.50 -19.61 1.36
CA ILE A 249 -2.18 -19.04 2.52
C ILE A 249 -1.27 -19.13 3.74
N SER A 250 -0.94 -17.98 4.32
CA SER A 250 -0.28 -17.86 5.62
C SER A 250 -1.29 -17.50 6.71
N VAL A 251 -1.28 -18.23 7.82
CA VAL A 251 -2.11 -17.96 9.00
C VAL A 251 -1.20 -17.74 10.20
N ALA A 252 -1.24 -16.53 10.76
CA ALA A 252 -0.34 -16.06 11.80
C ALA A 252 -1.07 -15.41 12.97
N GLY A 253 -0.34 -15.09 14.04
CA GLY A 253 -0.90 -14.49 15.24
C GLY A 253 -1.88 -15.40 15.95
N THR A 254 -2.94 -14.82 16.51
CA THR A 254 -4.06 -15.53 17.15
C THR A 254 -5.21 -15.82 16.19
N SER A 255 -4.93 -15.94 14.89
CA SER A 255 -5.95 -16.11 13.86
C SER A 255 -6.73 -17.43 13.98
N ASN A 256 -7.97 -17.44 13.47
CA ASN A 256 -8.77 -18.64 13.28
C ASN A 256 -9.26 -18.73 11.83
N ALA A 257 -8.68 -19.66 11.06
CA ALA A 257 -8.96 -19.83 9.64
C ALA A 257 -9.59 -21.19 9.35
N THR A 258 -10.71 -21.18 8.63
CA THR A 258 -11.28 -22.38 7.99
C THR A 258 -11.00 -22.34 6.50
N VAL A 259 -10.26 -23.32 5.98
CA VAL A 259 -9.84 -23.40 4.58
C VAL A 259 -10.39 -24.68 3.96
N THR A 260 -11.44 -24.56 3.14
CA THR A 260 -12.15 -25.74 2.62
C THR A 260 -12.47 -25.67 1.13
N GLY A 261 -12.34 -26.78 0.41
CA GLY A 261 -12.80 -26.83 -0.99
C GLY A 261 -12.04 -25.89 -1.92
N ASN A 262 -10.78 -25.55 -1.65
CA ASN A 262 -9.95 -24.72 -2.51
C ASN A 262 -9.05 -25.58 -3.39
N ARG A 263 -8.62 -25.03 -4.53
CA ARG A 263 -7.68 -25.67 -5.45
C ARG A 263 -6.39 -24.87 -5.54
N PHE A 264 -5.26 -25.56 -5.37
CA PHE A 264 -3.91 -24.97 -5.37
C PHE A 264 -3.05 -25.64 -6.45
N ASP A 265 -2.96 -25.04 -7.64
CA ASP A 265 -2.16 -25.56 -8.74
C ASP A 265 -0.72 -25.02 -8.63
N GLY A 266 0.27 -25.92 -8.57
CA GLY A 266 1.69 -25.58 -8.38
C GLY A 266 2.17 -25.65 -6.92
N PHE A 267 1.26 -25.84 -5.97
CA PHE A 267 1.56 -26.01 -4.55
C PHE A 267 1.49 -27.48 -4.12
N ASN A 268 2.11 -27.78 -2.99
CA ASN A 268 1.98 -29.04 -2.27
C ASN A 268 1.47 -28.77 -0.84
N ASN A 269 1.26 -29.82 -0.04
CA ASN A 269 0.76 -29.69 1.32
C ASN A 269 1.59 -28.77 2.22
N ASP A 270 2.90 -28.70 1.99
CA ASP A 270 3.83 -27.91 2.81
C ASP A 270 3.94 -26.46 2.35
N THR A 271 3.36 -26.12 1.20
CA THR A 271 3.45 -24.79 0.58
C THR A 271 2.07 -24.17 0.32
N ALA A 272 0.98 -24.92 0.39
CA ALA A 272 -0.33 -24.35 0.13
C ALA A 272 -0.90 -23.60 1.34
N ILE A 273 -0.82 -24.18 2.55
CA ILE A 273 -1.45 -23.61 3.74
C ILE A 273 -0.50 -23.76 4.92
N LEU A 274 -0.03 -22.64 5.46
CA LEU A 274 0.93 -22.62 6.57
C LEU A 274 0.38 -21.86 7.77
N ALA A 275 0.38 -22.54 8.93
CA ALA A 275 0.23 -21.91 10.22
C ALA A 275 1.62 -21.46 10.72
N LEU A 276 1.88 -20.15 10.71
CA LEU A 276 3.19 -19.59 11.03
C LEU A 276 3.47 -19.53 12.53
N GLN A 277 2.44 -19.65 13.38
CA GLN A 277 2.58 -19.55 14.84
C GLN A 277 1.70 -20.57 15.58
N PRO A 278 2.15 -21.12 16.72
CA PRO A 278 1.39 -22.12 17.49
C PRO A 278 0.03 -21.65 18.05
N MET A 279 -0.19 -20.33 18.12
CA MET A 279 -1.42 -19.74 18.65
C MET A 279 -2.55 -19.67 17.62
N SER A 280 -2.23 -19.88 16.34
CA SER A 280 -3.22 -19.87 15.27
C SER A 280 -4.04 -21.17 15.26
N ILE A 281 -5.33 -21.06 14.95
CA ILE A 281 -6.23 -22.19 14.73
C ILE A 281 -6.46 -22.29 13.22
N LEU A 282 -6.08 -23.43 12.65
CA LEU A 282 -6.26 -23.73 11.23
C LEU A 282 -7.07 -25.02 11.06
N MET A 283 -8.22 -24.92 10.41
CA MET A 283 -9.05 -26.06 10.00
C MET A 283 -9.02 -26.17 8.47
N ALA A 284 -8.27 -27.13 7.94
CA ALA A 284 -8.19 -27.36 6.50
C ALA A 284 -8.84 -28.70 6.12
N SER A 285 -9.75 -28.70 5.12
CA SER A 285 -10.41 -29.92 4.66
C SER A 285 -10.82 -29.84 3.18
N ASN A 286 -10.89 -30.96 2.47
CA ASN A 286 -11.38 -31.03 1.09
C ASN A 286 -10.68 -30.07 0.10
N ASN A 287 -9.42 -29.71 0.34
CA ASN A 287 -8.63 -28.90 -0.59
C ASN A 287 -7.85 -29.81 -1.55
N ASP A 288 -7.66 -29.33 -2.78
CA ASP A 288 -6.88 -30.01 -3.80
C ASP A 288 -5.54 -29.31 -4.02
N PHE A 289 -4.46 -30.09 -4.10
CA PHE A 289 -3.11 -29.61 -4.37
C PHE A 289 -2.65 -30.20 -5.72
N GLY A 290 -2.75 -29.42 -6.79
CA GLY A 290 -2.58 -29.85 -8.17
C GLY A 290 -3.88 -30.39 -8.80
N VAL A 291 -3.79 -31.49 -9.55
CA VAL A 291 -4.95 -32.04 -10.27
C VAL A 291 -5.94 -32.66 -9.27
N GLY A 292 -7.14 -32.11 -9.21
CA GLY A 292 -8.17 -32.48 -8.23
C GLY A 292 -9.61 -32.44 -8.76
N SER A 293 -10.57 -32.55 -7.85
CA SER A 293 -12.02 -32.59 -8.10
C SER A 293 -12.77 -31.30 -7.73
N VAL A 294 -12.13 -30.42 -6.97
CA VAL A 294 -12.59 -29.06 -6.68
C VAL A 294 -12.66 -28.30 -8.01
N THR A 295 -13.84 -27.76 -8.29
CA THR A 295 -14.09 -26.97 -9.49
C THR A 295 -13.45 -25.60 -9.34
N ILE A 296 -12.77 -25.12 -10.38
CA ILE A 296 -12.24 -23.75 -10.38
C ILE A 296 -13.39 -22.75 -10.54
N PRO A 297 -13.29 -21.54 -9.98
CA PRO A 297 -14.30 -20.50 -10.19
C PRO A 297 -14.48 -20.17 -11.68
N GLU A 298 -15.74 -20.10 -12.11
CA GLU A 298 -16.10 -19.50 -13.38
C GLU A 298 -16.39 -18.02 -13.12
N LEU A 299 -15.63 -17.15 -13.79
CA LEU A 299 -15.83 -15.70 -13.74
C LEU A 299 -16.71 -15.31 -14.93
N ASP A 300 -17.72 -14.49 -14.69
CA ASP A 300 -18.72 -14.08 -15.69
C ASP A 300 -18.31 -12.82 -16.46
N PHE A 301 -17.07 -12.35 -16.28
CA PHE A 301 -16.48 -11.17 -16.92
C PHE A 301 -15.12 -11.53 -17.55
N ASP A 302 -14.72 -10.74 -18.54
CA ASP A 302 -13.41 -10.87 -19.18
C ASP A 302 -12.34 -10.07 -18.43
N ASP A 303 -11.09 -10.56 -18.48
CA ASP A 303 -9.93 -9.75 -18.06
C ASP A 303 -9.57 -8.73 -19.14
N VAL A 304 -10.21 -7.57 -19.08
CA VAL A 304 -9.96 -6.47 -20.02
C VAL A 304 -8.76 -5.64 -19.58
N SER A 305 -7.82 -5.37 -20.50
CA SER A 305 -6.62 -4.58 -20.23
C SER A 305 -6.38 -3.55 -21.34
N ASN A 306 -6.11 -2.30 -20.94
CA ASN A 306 -5.69 -1.21 -21.85
C ASN A 306 -4.16 -1.03 -21.86
N HIS A 307 -3.47 -1.55 -20.84
CA HIS A 307 -2.02 -1.47 -20.66
C HIS A 307 -1.53 -2.72 -19.93
N VAL A 308 -0.32 -3.18 -20.25
CA VAL A 308 0.31 -4.31 -19.58
C VAL A 308 1.60 -3.82 -18.93
N LEU A 309 1.72 -3.96 -17.61
CA LEU A 309 2.88 -3.47 -16.85
C LEU A 309 4.20 -4.15 -17.28
N GLY A 310 4.13 -5.43 -17.65
CA GLY A 310 5.27 -6.20 -18.16
C GLY A 310 6.18 -6.81 -17.08
N TYR A 311 5.89 -6.58 -15.81
CA TYR A 311 6.53 -7.18 -14.64
C TYR A 311 5.50 -7.31 -13.49
N THR A 312 5.80 -8.11 -12.46
CA THR A 312 5.07 -8.07 -11.20
C THR A 312 5.70 -7.00 -10.32
N PRO A 313 4.96 -6.03 -9.76
CA PRO A 313 5.52 -5.09 -8.79
C PRO A 313 6.34 -5.83 -7.72
N GLY A 314 7.50 -5.29 -7.34
CA GLY A 314 8.48 -5.96 -6.50
C GLY A 314 9.45 -6.90 -7.24
N ASP A 315 9.26 -7.21 -8.52
CA ASP A 315 10.26 -7.90 -9.34
C ASP A 315 11.49 -7.01 -9.60
N PRO A 316 12.66 -7.56 -10.01
CA PRO A 316 13.83 -6.78 -10.37
C PRO A 316 13.60 -5.73 -11.48
N GLU A 317 12.61 -5.95 -12.34
CA GLU A 317 12.19 -5.05 -13.41
C GLU A 317 11.31 -3.89 -12.94
N ASP A 318 10.87 -3.90 -11.67
CA ASP A 318 9.97 -2.88 -11.13
C ASP A 318 10.57 -1.47 -11.20
N GLN A 319 9.74 -0.54 -11.65
CA GLN A 319 10.10 0.85 -11.91
C GLN A 319 9.58 1.80 -10.82
N TYR A 320 8.87 1.31 -9.80
CA TYR A 320 8.53 2.13 -8.64
C TYR A 320 9.78 2.56 -7.88
N MET A 321 9.83 3.84 -7.51
CA MET A 321 11.03 4.46 -6.94
C MET A 321 11.14 4.17 -5.43
N TYR A 322 11.50 2.93 -5.07
CA TYR A 322 11.76 2.56 -3.67
C TYR A 322 13.06 3.17 -3.11
N VAL A 323 14.03 3.47 -3.99
CA VAL A 323 15.33 4.05 -3.63
C VAL A 323 15.58 5.29 -4.47
N TYR A 324 15.87 6.41 -3.81
CA TYR A 324 16.00 7.70 -4.45
C TYR A 324 17.42 7.90 -5.03
N PRO A 325 17.64 8.90 -5.90
CA PRO A 325 18.97 9.20 -6.46
C PRO A 325 20.02 9.36 -5.37
N ALA A 326 21.21 8.79 -5.53
CA ALA A 326 22.24 8.75 -4.47
C ALA A 326 22.79 10.12 -4.05
N GLN A 327 22.57 11.17 -4.85
CA GLN A 327 22.99 12.53 -4.56
C GLN A 327 21.90 13.52 -4.97
N ASP A 328 21.69 14.53 -4.14
CA ASP A 328 20.94 15.73 -4.48
C ASP A 328 21.53 16.95 -3.75
N GLU A 329 20.84 18.09 -3.82
CA GLU A 329 21.27 19.36 -3.22
C GLU A 329 21.37 19.34 -1.68
N THR A 330 20.71 18.40 -1.01
CA THR A 330 20.66 18.34 0.45
C THR A 330 21.59 17.28 1.06
N ARG A 331 21.89 16.22 0.31
CA ARG A 331 22.60 15.05 0.87
C ARG A 331 23.28 14.15 -0.17
N ASN A 332 24.29 13.41 0.30
CA ASN A 332 24.92 12.31 -0.43
C ASN A 332 24.72 10.97 0.31
N VAL A 333 24.43 9.91 -0.44
CA VAL A 333 24.55 8.53 0.04
C VAL A 333 26.01 8.10 -0.10
N VAL A 334 26.68 7.92 1.03
CA VAL A 334 28.11 7.58 1.12
C VAL A 334 28.33 6.09 0.84
N GLN A 335 27.47 5.23 1.42
CA GLN A 335 27.50 3.79 1.20
C GLN A 335 26.15 3.14 1.56
N ARG A 336 25.99 1.89 1.15
CA ARG A 336 24.81 1.07 1.41
C ARG A 336 25.23 -0.31 1.94
N LEU A 337 24.54 -0.81 2.95
CA LEU A 337 24.81 -2.10 3.61
C LEU A 337 23.51 -2.88 3.83
N GLY A 338 23.63 -4.17 4.15
CA GLY A 338 22.51 -4.98 4.63
C GLY A 338 21.88 -5.95 3.65
N GLN A 339 22.49 -6.14 2.48
CA GLN A 339 22.12 -7.25 1.61
C GLN A 339 22.22 -8.58 2.38
N GLY A 340 21.18 -9.39 2.32
CA GLY A 340 21.04 -10.65 3.03
C GLY A 340 20.54 -10.53 4.47
N LEU A 341 20.36 -9.31 4.99
CA LEU A 341 19.94 -9.09 6.39
C LEU A 341 18.45 -8.77 6.54
N GLY A 342 17.74 -8.55 5.43
CA GLY A 342 16.36 -8.06 5.43
C GLY A 342 16.22 -6.67 6.07
N PHE A 343 15.00 -6.14 6.10
CA PHE A 343 14.72 -4.94 6.87
C PHE A 343 14.67 -5.26 8.38
N GLY A 344 14.60 -4.22 9.21
CA GLY A 344 14.45 -4.36 10.67
C GLY A 344 13.56 -3.26 11.21
N TRP A 345 13.36 -3.27 12.52
CA TRP A 345 12.43 -2.35 13.19
C TRP A 345 13.10 -1.32 14.07
N ALA A 346 14.29 -1.62 14.60
CA ALA A 346 15.05 -0.67 15.40
C ALA A 346 16.55 -0.73 15.06
N PHE A 347 17.24 0.40 15.19
CA PHE A 347 18.58 0.60 14.66
C PHE A 347 19.40 1.55 15.51
N GLU A 348 20.67 1.20 15.77
CA GLU A 348 21.56 2.06 16.55
C GLU A 348 23.03 1.90 16.16
N TYR A 349 23.77 2.99 16.11
CA TYR A 349 25.23 2.98 16.06
C TYR A 349 25.78 3.04 17.48
N ALA A 350 26.51 2.01 17.88
CA ALA A 350 27.09 1.94 19.22
C ALA A 350 28.42 1.17 19.22
N ASN A 351 29.41 1.72 19.90
CA ASN A 351 30.74 1.13 20.07
C ASN A 351 31.43 0.75 18.76
N GLY A 352 31.28 1.57 17.70
CA GLY A 352 31.91 1.33 16.40
C GLY A 352 31.13 0.39 15.46
N TYR A 353 29.95 -0.08 15.88
CA TYR A 353 29.13 -1.01 15.11
C TYR A 353 27.72 -0.47 14.90
N LEU A 354 27.08 -0.90 13.82
CA LEU A 354 25.64 -0.77 13.64
C LEU A 354 24.94 -1.96 14.28
N TRP A 355 23.80 -1.71 14.90
CA TRP A 355 22.99 -2.69 15.62
C TRP A 355 21.58 -2.63 15.08
N LYS A 356 21.16 -3.71 14.43
CA LYS A 356 19.79 -3.87 13.91
C LYS A 356 19.04 -4.84 14.82
N LEU A 357 17.98 -4.36 15.45
CA LEU A 357 17.12 -5.15 16.33
C LEU A 357 15.81 -5.49 15.60
N GLY A 358 15.58 -6.79 15.44
CA GLY A 358 14.35 -7.36 14.92
C GLY A 358 13.57 -8.11 16.01
N THR A 359 12.49 -8.77 15.60
CA THR A 359 11.78 -9.69 16.49
C THR A 359 12.54 -11.01 16.57
N GLY A 360 13.18 -11.27 17.71
CA GLY A 360 13.88 -12.53 17.99
C GLY A 360 15.38 -12.51 17.72
N ASP A 361 15.91 -11.46 17.10
CA ASP A 361 17.33 -11.31 16.82
C ASP A 361 17.84 -9.87 16.95
N LEU A 362 19.10 -9.76 17.34
CA LEU A 362 19.89 -8.53 17.33
C LEU A 362 21.13 -8.80 16.48
N ILE A 363 21.36 -7.99 15.46
CA ILE A 363 22.48 -8.15 14.53
C ILE A 363 23.48 -7.02 14.74
N ARG A 364 24.72 -7.35 15.12
CA ARG A 364 25.85 -6.43 15.13
C ARG A 364 26.54 -6.45 13.78
N ILE A 365 26.75 -5.29 13.18
CA ILE A 365 27.23 -5.13 11.81
C ILE A 365 28.43 -4.17 11.81
N ASP A 366 29.52 -4.58 11.19
CA ASP A 366 30.68 -3.74 10.93
C ASP A 366 30.35 -2.74 9.80
N PRO A 367 30.35 -1.41 10.06
CA PRO A 367 29.92 -0.40 9.10
C PRO A 367 30.92 -0.19 7.94
N SER A 368 32.11 -0.80 7.99
CA SER A 368 33.11 -0.70 6.92
C SER A 368 33.12 -1.91 5.99
N THR A 369 32.73 -3.09 6.51
CA THR A 369 32.80 -4.36 5.77
C THR A 369 31.45 -5.01 5.55
N GLY A 370 30.42 -4.67 6.33
CA GLY A 370 29.13 -5.36 6.35
C GLY A 370 29.17 -6.74 7.04
N ASN A 371 30.32 -7.17 7.55
CA ASN A 371 30.42 -8.40 8.33
C ASN A 371 29.56 -8.29 9.59
N HIS A 372 28.86 -9.37 9.92
CA HIS A 372 27.88 -9.32 11.00
C HIS A 372 27.89 -10.55 11.91
N THR A 373 27.31 -10.39 13.09
CA THR A 373 27.08 -11.44 14.08
C THR A 373 25.68 -11.26 14.65
N SER A 374 24.89 -12.34 14.67
CA SER A 374 23.54 -12.33 15.21
C SER A 374 23.51 -12.90 16.63
N PHE A 375 22.68 -12.29 17.47
CA PHE A 375 22.42 -12.69 18.85
C PHE A 375 20.93 -12.96 18.99
N SER A 376 20.57 -14.08 19.63
CA SER A 376 19.16 -14.38 19.89
C SER A 376 18.58 -13.43 20.94
N VAL A 377 17.35 -13.01 20.72
CA VAL A 377 16.55 -12.16 21.60
C VAL A 377 15.32 -12.95 22.05
N ASP A 378 15.04 -12.93 23.36
CA ASP A 378 13.83 -13.54 23.92
C ASP A 378 12.60 -12.71 23.55
N THR A 379 11.77 -13.24 22.65
CA THR A 379 10.57 -12.56 22.13
C THR A 379 9.49 -12.34 23.19
N SER A 380 9.56 -13.01 24.35
CA SER A 380 8.68 -12.73 25.48
C SER A 380 9.07 -11.47 26.26
N GLN A 381 10.31 -11.00 26.09
CA GLN A 381 10.86 -9.81 26.76
C GLN A 381 11.01 -8.62 25.81
N ILE A 382 11.27 -8.88 24.53
CA ILE A 382 11.33 -7.89 23.44
C ILE A 382 10.59 -8.49 22.24
N SER A 383 9.33 -8.13 22.07
CA SER A 383 8.41 -8.65 21.06
C SER A 383 8.32 -7.77 19.83
N GLY A 384 8.22 -6.45 20.01
CA GLY A 384 7.99 -5.48 18.94
C GLY A 384 8.88 -4.25 19.10
N PRO A 385 10.21 -4.38 18.93
CA PRO A 385 11.11 -3.24 19.06
C PRO A 385 10.78 -2.19 17.99
N ARG A 386 10.70 -0.91 18.38
CA ARG A 386 10.40 0.22 17.49
C ARG A 386 11.31 1.43 17.72
N GLY A 387 12.37 1.26 18.49
CA GLY A 387 13.42 2.25 18.70
C GLY A 387 14.54 1.63 19.52
N LEU A 388 15.79 1.99 19.23
CA LEU A 388 16.97 1.47 19.93
C LEU A 388 17.94 2.62 20.18
N CYS A 389 18.51 2.68 21.39
CA CYS A 389 19.57 3.64 21.69
C CYS A 389 20.58 3.08 22.69
N PHE A 390 21.79 3.62 22.69
CA PHE A 390 22.88 3.23 23.59
C PHE A 390 23.34 4.39 24.46
N ASP A 391 23.32 4.22 25.79
CA ASP A 391 23.67 5.30 26.73
C ASP A 391 25.16 5.37 27.10
N GLY A 392 26.01 4.57 26.44
CA GLY A 392 27.42 4.40 26.79
C GLY A 392 27.69 3.16 27.64
N GLU A 393 26.66 2.56 28.25
CA GLU A 393 26.79 1.34 29.04
C GLU A 393 25.75 0.27 28.67
N TYR A 394 24.50 0.67 28.46
CA TYR A 394 23.37 -0.20 28.19
C TYR A 394 22.68 0.17 26.88
N PHE A 395 22.14 -0.85 26.21
CA PHE A 395 21.13 -0.65 25.19
C PHE A 395 19.77 -0.49 25.85
N TRP A 396 18.95 0.33 25.22
CA TRP A 396 17.56 0.54 25.58
C TRP A 396 16.73 0.42 24.33
N THR A 397 15.64 -0.32 24.40
CA THR A 397 14.69 -0.40 23.29
C THR A 397 13.28 -0.06 23.75
N HIS A 398 12.55 0.67 22.93
CA HIS A 398 11.11 0.83 23.09
C HIS A 398 10.41 -0.33 22.39
N ASP A 399 9.66 -1.11 23.17
CA ASP A 399 8.85 -2.21 22.69
C ASP A 399 7.39 -1.77 22.57
N HIS A 400 6.91 -1.71 21.33
CA HIS A 400 5.57 -1.27 20.97
C HIS A 400 4.48 -2.29 21.35
N THR A 401 4.80 -3.58 21.27
CA THR A 401 3.85 -4.66 21.62
C THR A 401 3.66 -4.76 23.14
N LEU A 402 4.75 -4.71 23.89
CA LEU A 402 4.75 -4.83 25.35
C LEU A 402 4.49 -3.49 26.06
N LEU A 403 4.56 -2.38 25.32
CA LEU A 403 4.41 -1.00 25.80
C LEU A 403 5.41 -0.67 26.93
N LYS A 404 6.67 -1.03 26.71
CA LYS A 404 7.75 -0.93 27.69
C LYS A 404 9.02 -0.36 27.07
N ILE A 405 9.84 0.26 27.91
CA ILE A 405 11.25 0.46 27.62
C ILE A 405 12.04 -0.64 28.32
N VAL A 406 12.85 -1.37 27.54
CA VAL A 406 13.62 -2.52 27.99
C VAL A 406 15.10 -2.18 28.00
N LYS A 407 15.77 -2.44 29.12
CA LYS A 407 17.21 -2.22 29.34
C LYS A 407 17.96 -3.53 29.18
N PHE A 408 19.00 -3.57 28.35
CA PHE A 408 19.77 -4.79 28.13
C PHE A 408 21.25 -4.54 27.83
N LYS A 409 22.05 -5.61 27.91
CA LYS A 409 23.42 -5.67 27.37
C LYS A 409 23.53 -6.85 26.41
N VAL A 410 24.53 -6.78 25.55
CA VAL A 410 24.94 -7.88 24.68
C VAL A 410 26.17 -8.52 25.30
N ASN A 411 26.08 -9.82 25.55
CA ASN A 411 27.17 -10.65 26.06
C ASN A 411 27.73 -11.46 24.87
N ASP A 412 28.74 -12.31 25.09
CA ASP A 412 29.40 -13.03 23.99
C ASP A 412 28.46 -13.86 23.09
N THR A 413 27.33 -14.36 23.61
CA THR A 413 26.42 -15.24 22.87
C THR A 413 24.94 -14.84 22.89
N ALA A 414 24.53 -13.86 23.70
CA ALA A 414 23.12 -13.56 23.91
C ALA A 414 22.87 -12.14 24.44
N VAL A 415 21.62 -11.69 24.28
CA VAL A 415 21.09 -10.49 24.92
C VAL A 415 20.68 -10.80 26.37
N THR A 416 21.20 -10.03 27.33
CA THR A 416 20.81 -10.13 28.75
C THR A 416 19.96 -8.93 29.14
N ILE A 417 18.72 -9.19 29.57
CA ILE A 417 17.80 -8.16 30.07
C ILE A 417 18.14 -7.80 31.52
N TYR A 418 18.26 -6.51 31.82
CA TYR A 418 18.56 -5.98 33.16
C TYR A 418 17.34 -5.36 33.85
N GLY A 419 16.30 -5.04 33.08
CA GLY A 419 15.05 -4.52 33.61
C GLY A 419 14.21 -3.89 32.52
N SER A 420 12.99 -3.52 32.88
CA SER A 420 12.09 -2.75 32.04
C SER A 420 11.16 -1.90 32.90
N PHE A 421 10.57 -0.89 32.29
CA PHE A 421 9.47 -0.11 32.86
C PHE A 421 8.48 0.23 31.77
N ASP A 422 7.23 0.49 32.18
CA ASP A 422 6.17 0.90 31.26
C ASP A 422 6.50 2.27 30.66
N ILE A 423 6.13 2.47 29.39
CA ILE A 423 6.21 3.80 28.77
C ILE A 423 5.26 4.78 29.47
N PRO A 424 5.55 6.10 29.43
CA PRO A 424 4.55 7.10 29.78
C PRO A 424 3.31 6.98 28.90
N GLU A 425 2.12 7.31 29.43
CA GLU A 425 0.84 7.27 28.69
C GLU A 425 0.56 5.90 28.01
N LYS A 426 1.02 4.80 28.63
CA LYS A 426 0.89 3.42 28.12
C LYS A 426 -0.53 3.06 27.68
N GLU A 427 -1.54 3.56 28.36
CA GLU A 427 -2.96 3.37 28.02
C GLU A 427 -3.34 3.88 26.63
N THR A 428 -2.57 4.80 26.06
CA THR A 428 -2.74 5.31 24.68
C THR A 428 -1.85 4.61 23.66
N GLY A 429 -0.97 3.72 24.10
CA GLY A 429 -0.04 2.98 23.25
C GLY A 429 1.29 3.71 23.00
N GLY A 430 2.26 2.98 22.46
CA GLY A 430 3.58 3.50 22.08
C GLY A 430 3.61 4.05 20.66
N ARG A 431 4.65 4.85 20.36
CA ARG A 431 4.97 5.35 19.01
C ARG A 431 6.42 5.01 18.65
N GLU A 432 6.78 5.05 17.38
CA GLU A 432 8.14 4.72 16.95
C GLU A 432 9.19 5.68 17.56
N GLY A 433 10.38 5.14 17.77
CA GLY A 433 11.56 5.87 18.24
C GLY A 433 11.87 5.73 19.74
N LEU A 434 13.16 5.78 20.03
CA LEU A 434 13.73 5.95 21.37
C LEU A 434 15.15 6.52 21.19
N ALA A 435 15.46 7.63 21.85
CA ALA A 435 16.80 8.23 21.79
C ALA A 435 17.36 8.50 23.20
N THR A 436 18.65 8.80 23.26
CA THR A 436 19.36 9.15 24.50
C THR A 436 20.40 10.23 24.23
N ASP A 437 20.51 11.18 25.15
CA ASP A 437 21.64 12.14 25.16
C ASP A 437 22.76 11.69 26.11
N GLY A 438 22.71 10.43 26.53
CA GLY A 438 23.56 9.81 27.54
C GLY A 438 23.01 9.97 28.97
N THR A 439 22.33 11.08 29.28
CA THR A 439 21.78 11.34 30.63
C THR A 439 20.35 10.85 30.75
N TYR A 440 19.50 11.22 29.80
CA TYR A 440 18.07 10.93 29.78
C TYR A 440 17.71 10.02 28.60
N LEU A 441 16.57 9.35 28.71
CA LEU A 441 15.90 8.73 27.57
C LEU A 441 14.83 9.67 27.04
N TYR A 442 14.60 9.64 25.74
CA TYR A 442 13.56 10.43 25.09
C TYR A 442 12.64 9.49 24.34
N ILE A 443 11.33 9.67 24.52
CA ILE A 443 10.30 8.90 23.81
C ILE A 443 9.13 9.81 23.47
N PRO A 444 8.57 9.75 22.24
CA PRO A 444 7.37 10.50 21.89
C PRO A 444 6.14 9.93 22.55
N ASN A 445 5.13 10.79 22.74
CA ASN A 445 3.80 10.32 23.03
C ASN A 445 3.11 9.76 21.77
N ARG A 446 1.95 9.10 21.93
CA ARG A 446 1.25 8.42 20.84
C ARG A 446 0.93 9.29 19.63
N ASN A 447 0.66 10.59 19.82
CA ASN A 447 0.33 11.51 18.73
C ASN A 447 1.55 12.31 18.21
N GLY A 448 2.76 12.07 18.72
CA GLY A 448 3.98 12.70 18.22
C GLY A 448 4.14 14.19 18.55
N SER A 449 3.21 14.79 19.31
CA SER A 449 3.20 16.23 19.60
C SER A 449 4.07 16.65 20.79
N LYS A 450 4.62 15.67 21.53
CA LYS A 450 5.57 15.93 22.62
C LYS A 450 6.56 14.79 22.81
N LEU A 451 7.71 15.12 23.40
CA LEU A 451 8.70 14.16 23.91
C LEU A 451 8.66 14.12 25.44
N PHE A 452 8.70 12.92 25.99
CA PHE A 452 9.03 12.71 27.40
C PHE A 452 10.53 12.60 27.57
N GLU A 453 11.11 13.46 28.40
CA GLU A 453 12.47 13.27 28.90
C GLU A 453 12.40 12.44 30.18
N LEU A 454 12.97 11.25 30.16
CA LEU A 454 12.88 10.26 31.22
C LEU A 454 14.22 10.06 31.92
N ASN A 455 14.18 10.00 33.25
CA ASN A 455 15.27 9.40 34.01
C ASN A 455 15.39 7.92 33.63
N LYS A 456 16.59 7.33 33.79
CA LYS A 456 16.86 5.91 33.47
C LYS A 456 16.08 4.90 34.33
N ASN A 457 15.28 5.36 35.29
CA ASN A 457 14.33 4.56 36.08
C ASN A 457 12.87 4.66 35.58
N GLY A 458 12.62 5.37 34.48
CA GLY A 458 11.30 5.54 33.87
C GLY A 458 10.49 6.74 34.39
N THR A 459 10.99 7.47 35.38
CA THR A 459 10.28 8.67 35.86
C THR A 459 10.45 9.83 34.90
N VAL A 460 9.35 10.52 34.59
CA VAL A 460 9.34 11.72 33.74
C VAL A 460 10.07 12.85 34.48
N ASN A 461 11.15 13.35 33.87
CA ASN A 461 11.85 14.55 34.33
C ASN A 461 11.14 15.82 33.83
N ARG A 462 10.77 15.84 32.55
CA ARG A 462 9.98 16.91 31.92
C ARG A 462 9.33 16.44 30.63
N GLU A 463 8.39 17.25 30.15
CA GLU A 463 7.74 17.12 28.85
C GLU A 463 8.21 18.26 27.94
N ILE A 464 8.55 17.94 26.70
CA ILE A 464 8.98 18.89 25.67
C ILE A 464 7.88 18.95 24.63
N ALA A 465 7.20 20.09 24.54
CA ALA A 465 6.20 20.31 23.50
C ALA A 465 6.89 20.44 22.14
N LEU A 466 6.32 19.81 21.11
CA LEU A 466 6.80 19.88 19.74
C LEU A 466 5.75 20.55 18.83
N PRO A 467 5.50 21.87 18.99
CA PRO A 467 4.50 22.55 18.18
C PRO A 467 4.93 22.57 16.71
N GLY A 468 4.13 21.96 15.85
CA GLY A 468 4.39 21.92 14.40
C GLY A 468 5.30 20.79 13.95
N ILE A 469 5.69 19.88 14.84
CA ILE A 469 6.35 18.61 14.47
C ILE A 469 5.37 17.48 14.74
N ASP A 470 5.12 16.66 13.73
CA ASP A 470 4.48 15.36 13.90
C ASP A 470 5.58 14.29 13.93
N LEU A 471 6.01 13.87 15.13
CA LEU A 471 7.10 12.91 15.29
C LEU A 471 6.62 11.46 15.05
N SER A 472 6.12 11.17 13.84
CA SER A 472 5.60 9.86 13.39
C SER A 472 6.67 8.83 13.11
N GLY A 473 7.78 9.27 12.53
CA GLY A 473 8.90 8.41 12.21
C GLY A 473 9.88 8.22 13.36
N PRO A 474 10.96 7.46 13.08
CA PRO A 474 12.03 7.22 14.03
C PRO A 474 12.81 8.49 14.35
N PHE A 475 13.59 8.47 15.42
CA PHE A 475 14.44 9.59 15.77
C PHE A 475 15.68 9.17 16.57
N THR A 476 16.75 9.96 16.44
CA THR A 476 18.04 9.75 17.11
C THR A 476 18.62 11.08 17.59
N TRP A 477 19.68 11.05 18.41
CA TRP A 477 20.35 12.23 18.94
C TRP A 477 21.78 12.33 18.40
N ASP A 478 22.15 13.45 17.78
CA ASP A 478 23.48 13.63 17.19
C ASP A 478 24.53 14.23 18.15
N GLY A 479 24.12 14.55 19.39
CA GLY A 479 24.92 15.31 20.36
C GLY A 479 24.41 16.74 20.59
N THR A 480 23.64 17.28 19.64
CA THR A 480 23.15 18.67 19.62
C THR A 480 21.68 18.81 19.22
N HIS A 481 21.19 17.96 18.32
CA HIS A 481 19.83 17.93 17.78
C HIS A 481 19.27 16.51 17.83
N PHE A 482 17.95 16.43 17.89
CA PHE A 482 17.24 15.23 17.49
C PHE A 482 17.09 15.24 15.97
N TRP A 483 17.47 14.16 15.32
CA TRP A 483 17.10 13.90 13.93
C TRP A 483 15.89 13.00 13.90
N SER A 484 15.00 13.20 12.92
CA SER A 484 13.88 12.32 12.63
C SER A 484 13.59 12.30 11.13
N SER A 485 12.67 11.45 10.67
CA SER A 485 12.18 11.45 9.30
C SER A 485 10.66 11.53 9.25
N SER A 486 10.14 12.27 8.28
CA SER A 486 8.72 12.29 7.91
C SER A 486 8.36 11.22 6.87
N GLY A 487 9.31 10.37 6.47
CA GLY A 487 9.20 9.46 5.32
C GLY A 487 9.48 10.14 3.97
N ARG A 488 9.58 11.47 3.95
CA ARG A 488 9.98 12.29 2.79
C ARG A 488 11.31 12.98 3.04
N ASN A 489 11.46 13.58 4.21
CA ASN A 489 12.63 14.35 4.59
C ASN A 489 13.13 13.92 5.97
N PHE A 490 14.45 13.87 6.12
CA PHE A 490 15.07 14.00 7.41
C PHE A 490 14.96 15.44 7.90
N PHE A 491 14.71 15.62 9.18
CA PHE A 491 14.72 16.94 9.81
C PHE A 491 15.39 16.88 11.18
N ALA A 492 16.11 17.95 11.53
CA ALA A 492 16.78 18.08 12.82
C ALA A 492 16.09 19.16 13.66
N PHE A 493 15.80 18.87 14.92
CA PHE A 493 15.21 19.82 15.85
C PHE A 493 15.93 19.86 17.20
N ASN A 494 15.96 21.04 17.81
CA ASN A 494 16.59 21.23 19.12
C ASN A 494 15.66 20.81 20.27
N LYS A 495 16.17 20.82 21.51
CA LYS A 495 15.38 20.48 22.72
C LYS A 495 14.22 21.43 23.05
N ALA A 496 14.05 22.51 22.28
CA ALA A 496 12.89 23.40 22.36
C ALA A 496 11.83 23.10 21.27
N GLY A 497 12.03 22.05 20.46
CA GLY A 497 11.09 21.65 19.41
C GLY A 497 11.14 22.51 18.15
N ILE A 498 12.26 23.22 17.93
CA ILE A 498 12.44 24.06 16.74
C ILE A 498 13.25 23.27 15.71
N ILE A 499 12.71 23.10 14.50
CA ILE A 499 13.42 22.51 13.36
C ILE A 499 14.46 23.52 12.87
N GLU A 500 15.70 23.07 12.71
CA GLU A 500 16.83 23.89 12.27
C GLU A 500 17.50 23.38 10.99
N LYS A 501 17.23 22.12 10.60
CA LYS A 501 17.82 21.50 9.41
C LYS A 501 16.84 20.54 8.75
N GLU A 502 16.98 20.37 7.45
CA GLU A 502 16.20 19.39 6.69
C GLU A 502 17.00 18.89 5.48
N ALA A 503 16.77 17.64 5.09
CA ALA A 503 17.33 17.01 3.90
C ALA A 503 16.36 15.97 3.34
N TYR A 504 16.41 15.71 2.04
CA TYR A 504 15.59 14.64 1.47
C TYR A 504 16.00 13.28 2.02
N ASP A 505 15.00 12.42 2.20
CA ASP A 505 15.23 11.02 2.53
C ASP A 505 15.98 10.31 1.36
N VAL A 506 16.36 9.05 1.55
CA VAL A 506 17.14 8.27 0.58
C VAL A 506 16.40 7.07 0.00
N ALA A 507 15.33 6.63 0.67
CA ALA A 507 14.49 5.52 0.23
C ALA A 507 13.11 5.54 0.90
N ALA A 508 12.18 4.74 0.37
CA ALA A 508 10.86 4.55 0.91
C ALA A 508 10.84 3.57 2.11
N GLY A 509 9.89 3.80 3.02
CA GLY A 509 9.63 2.92 4.16
C GLY A 509 10.74 2.95 5.21
N ILE A 510 11.12 4.13 5.69
CA ILE A 510 12.08 4.25 6.78
C ILE A 510 11.54 3.58 8.06
N SER A 511 12.37 2.74 8.70
CA SER A 511 12.02 2.05 9.94
C SER A 511 12.73 2.64 11.15
N ASP A 512 14.02 2.95 11.03
CA ASP A 512 14.78 3.58 12.12
C ASP A 512 15.99 4.39 11.60
N ILE A 513 16.53 5.29 12.43
CA ILE A 513 17.71 6.10 12.11
C ILE A 513 18.69 6.16 13.28
N THR A 514 19.97 6.35 12.98
CA THR A 514 21.01 6.52 14.01
C THR A 514 22.14 7.44 13.54
N TRP A 515 22.97 7.92 14.46
CA TRP A 515 24.07 8.84 14.20
C TRP A 515 25.41 8.20 14.57
N ASP A 516 26.37 8.18 13.63
CA ASP A 516 27.68 7.57 13.87
C ASP A 516 28.75 8.52 14.44
N GLY A 517 28.38 9.78 14.70
CA GLY A 517 29.28 10.87 15.06
C GLY A 517 29.63 11.80 13.89
N THR A 518 29.41 11.36 12.64
CA THR A 518 29.71 12.13 11.42
C THR A 518 28.57 12.10 10.41
N TYR A 519 27.93 10.95 10.24
CA TYR A 519 26.89 10.68 9.25
C TYR A 519 25.61 10.20 9.92
N LEU A 520 24.49 10.56 9.30
CA LEU A 520 23.21 9.95 9.63
C LEU A 520 23.12 8.61 8.90
N TRP A 521 22.59 7.60 9.58
CA TRP A 521 22.25 6.34 8.96
C TRP A 521 20.75 6.11 9.04
N GLY A 522 20.16 5.62 7.94
CA GLY A 522 18.78 5.17 7.92
C GLY A 522 18.67 3.69 7.60
N LEU A 523 17.72 3.02 8.26
CA LEU A 523 17.28 1.66 8.00
C LEU A 523 15.91 1.71 7.29
N TYR A 524 15.78 1.01 6.17
CA TYR A 524 14.62 1.09 5.28
C TYR A 524 14.04 -0.28 4.95
N LYS A 525 12.74 -0.27 4.66
CA LYS A 525 12.01 -1.36 4.02
C LYS A 525 12.38 -1.47 2.54
N THR A 526 12.51 -0.34 1.82
CA THR A 526 12.60 -0.28 0.35
C THR A 526 11.49 -1.15 -0.27
N CYS A 527 11.78 -1.98 -1.28
CA CYS A 527 10.90 -3.07 -1.66
C CYS A 527 11.10 -4.26 -0.70
N GLU A 528 10.00 -4.81 -0.18
CA GLU A 528 10.04 -5.96 0.74
C GLU A 528 10.59 -7.24 0.12
N GLN A 529 10.34 -7.43 -1.17
CA GLN A 529 10.78 -8.63 -1.90
C GLN A 529 12.29 -8.59 -2.23
N TRP A 530 12.92 -7.42 -2.15
CA TRP A 530 14.29 -7.27 -2.60
C TRP A 530 15.31 -7.68 -1.54
N ASN A 531 16.26 -8.51 -1.96
CA ASN A 531 17.48 -8.79 -1.22
C ASN A 531 18.57 -7.73 -1.57
N ASP A 532 18.29 -6.47 -1.27
CA ASP A 532 19.16 -5.33 -1.51
C ASP A 532 19.67 -4.73 -0.18
N ALA A 533 20.38 -3.61 -0.27
CA ALA A 533 20.86 -2.90 0.89
C ALA A 533 19.71 -2.16 1.58
N LYS A 534 19.54 -2.41 2.88
CA LYS A 534 18.50 -1.79 3.71
C LYS A 534 19.04 -0.65 4.61
N MET A 535 20.36 -0.49 4.71
CA MET A 535 20.98 0.55 5.53
C MET A 535 21.78 1.50 4.65
N PHE A 536 21.58 2.80 4.84
CA PHE A 536 22.18 3.85 4.02
C PHE A 536 22.93 4.82 4.92
N GLN A 537 24.22 5.03 4.65
CA GLN A 537 25.01 6.09 5.29
C GLN A 537 24.84 7.38 4.50
N VAL A 538 24.49 8.46 5.19
CA VAL A 538 24.05 9.71 4.57
C VAL A 538 24.88 10.87 5.11
N GLU A 539 25.56 11.57 4.20
CA GLU A 539 26.17 12.87 4.44
C GLU A 539 25.15 13.96 4.18
N ILE A 540 24.92 14.83 5.17
CA ILE A 540 24.08 16.01 5.03
C ILE A 540 24.97 17.17 4.54
N LEU A 541 24.68 17.71 3.37
CA LEU A 541 25.55 18.65 2.66
C LEU A 541 25.29 20.12 2.97
N SER A 542 24.02 20.51 3.15
CA SER A 542 23.62 21.90 3.31
C SER A 542 22.16 22.00 3.78
N ASP A 543 21.99 22.65 4.93
CA ASP A 543 20.84 22.58 5.85
C ASP A 543 19.54 23.31 5.42
N SER A 544 19.30 23.61 4.14
CA SER A 544 18.19 24.53 3.77
C SER A 544 17.20 23.99 2.73
N LEU A 545 16.24 23.19 3.21
CA LEU A 545 14.86 23.26 2.69
C LEU A 545 14.01 24.28 3.48
N ILE A 546 14.57 24.86 4.55
CA ILE A 546 13.94 25.79 5.49
C ILE A 546 14.51 27.21 5.35
#